data_AF-A0A7W0EZC2-F1
#
_entry.id   AF-A0A7W0EZC2-F1
#
_cell.length_a   1.000
_cell.length_b   1.000
_cell.length_c   1.000
_cell.angle_alpha   90.00
_cell.angle_beta   90.00
_cell.angle_gamma   90.00
#
_symmetry.space_group_name_H-M   'P 1'
#
loop_
_entity.id
_entity.type
_entity.pdbx_description
1 polymer ?
#
loop_
_entity_poly.entity_id
_entity_poly.type
_entity_poly.pdbx_seq_one_letter_code
_entity_poly.pdbx_strand_id
1 'polypeptide(L)'
;MKLQTLYNMLALILATLCLCGVAIYNGYPLVYPDTGDYIGLNNNYLRSFFYNLFLAPSLWVHTLWLVAAVQALIVAHLLRLVLRVVFGLTSPLAFLGVTIPLCLLSNLPWFTGFIMPDIFTGVLILVFFLLIFHLGQLGSGEKTYLIALAIVAVTVHLSHIPLALGLLAAAWLFKKVTQKQPLFPSPAPGWATLAVTAALILLLANGYRSYGTLTISPGGYVFPLARLVADGPAVKYLRAHCAEENYALCQYIDQLPANSDTFLWSDDSPFLKVGGIRGYGQEGEKIVIETVRHYPFLIVKMTLLNTLRQLPMINNWYGIVSYMDEPLPTDAIKAYFPGEFESYARSRQSHNKLSLRSFNNLHLQFITLCLLLAAVALFLYLKHRRFIPALFLAALVVAYGLSAFITAALSIPHNRYGSRLIWLLPFFCLTAIMDFIQNRRRQT
;
A
#
# COMPACT_ATOMS: atom_id res chain seq x y z
N MET A 1 21.41 -30.16 -9.72
CA MET A 1 20.01 -29.67 -9.64
C MET A 1 19.49 -29.58 -8.20
N LYS A 2 19.51 -30.66 -7.40
CA LYS A 2 19.01 -30.65 -6.00
C LYS A 2 19.70 -29.61 -5.08
N LEU A 3 21.02 -29.46 -5.18
CA LEU A 3 21.79 -28.53 -4.33
C LEU A 3 21.49 -27.05 -4.63
N GLN A 4 21.33 -26.67 -5.90
CA GLN A 4 20.97 -25.30 -6.29
C GLN A 4 19.54 -24.95 -5.83
N THR A 5 18.61 -25.89 -5.92
CA THR A 5 17.25 -25.73 -5.38
C THR A 5 17.31 -25.54 -3.87
N LEU A 6 18.12 -26.33 -3.15
CA LEU A 6 18.33 -26.15 -1.71
C LEU A 6 18.87 -24.75 -1.37
N TYR A 7 19.90 -24.26 -2.07
CA TYR A 7 20.43 -22.91 -1.84
C TYR A 7 19.41 -21.80 -2.12
N ASN A 8 18.58 -21.95 -3.16
CA ASN A 8 17.51 -21.00 -3.44
C ASN A 8 16.46 -21.00 -2.31
N MET A 9 16.08 -22.16 -1.78
CA MET A 9 15.13 -22.27 -0.67
C MET A 9 15.71 -21.66 0.62
N LEU A 10 16.96 -21.98 0.96
CA LEU A 10 17.64 -21.41 2.13
C LEU A 10 17.76 -19.89 2.03
N ALA A 11 18.10 -19.36 0.86
CA ALA A 11 18.16 -17.92 0.65
C ALA A 11 16.78 -17.25 0.79
N LEU A 12 15.71 -17.89 0.31
CA LEU A 12 14.34 -17.40 0.47
C LEU A 12 13.91 -17.38 1.95
N ILE A 13 14.23 -18.43 2.71
CA ILE A 13 13.96 -18.51 4.15
C ILE A 13 14.73 -17.42 4.89
N LEU A 14 16.02 -17.26 4.62
CA LEU A 14 16.85 -16.23 5.25
C LEU A 14 16.33 -14.82 4.93
N ALA A 15 15.99 -14.54 3.67
CA ALA A 15 15.40 -13.26 3.27
C ALA A 15 14.06 -12.99 3.99
N THR A 16 13.23 -14.02 4.15
CA THR A 16 11.96 -13.93 4.89
C THR A 16 12.21 -13.59 6.36
N LEU A 17 13.17 -14.26 7.01
CA LEU A 17 13.55 -13.96 8.40
C LEU A 17 14.09 -12.54 8.56
N CYS A 18 14.92 -12.05 7.61
CA CYS A 18 15.39 -10.67 7.61
C CYS A 18 14.25 -9.65 7.49
N LEU A 19 13.24 -9.94 6.66
CA LEU A 19 12.05 -9.11 6.49
C LEU A 19 11.12 -9.15 7.72
N CYS A 20 11.12 -10.23 8.50
CA CYS A 20 10.50 -10.27 9.83
C CYS A 20 11.32 -9.56 10.91
N GLY A 21 12.54 -9.11 10.60
CA GLY A 21 13.52 -8.63 11.57
C GLY A 21 13.02 -7.51 12.48
N VAL A 22 12.19 -6.58 11.96
CA VAL A 22 11.60 -5.52 12.78
C VAL A 22 10.55 -6.04 13.76
N ALA A 23 9.69 -6.98 13.36
CA ALA A 23 8.74 -7.61 14.28
C ALA A 23 9.48 -8.43 15.36
N ILE A 24 10.52 -9.17 14.97
CA ILE A 24 11.40 -9.90 15.89
C ILE A 24 12.07 -8.94 16.87
N TYR A 25 12.62 -7.83 16.37
CA TYR A 25 13.20 -6.79 17.20
C TYR A 25 12.16 -6.14 18.12
N ASN A 26 10.92 -5.94 17.68
CA ASN A 26 9.87 -5.42 18.54
C ASN A 26 9.49 -6.40 19.66
N GLY A 27 9.58 -7.71 19.41
CA GLY A 27 9.08 -8.76 20.29
C GLY A 27 7.64 -9.15 20.03
N TYR A 28 7.00 -8.52 19.03
CA TYR A 28 5.65 -8.81 18.55
C TYR A 28 5.50 -8.22 17.13
N PRO A 29 4.62 -8.75 16.25
CA PRO A 29 4.23 -8.04 15.04
C PRO A 29 3.77 -6.62 15.36
N LEU A 30 4.07 -5.68 14.46
CA LEU A 30 3.72 -4.28 14.69
C LEU A 30 2.22 -4.08 14.49
N VAL A 31 1.64 -3.22 15.31
CA VAL A 31 0.20 -2.94 15.28
C VAL A 31 -0.06 -1.45 15.08
N TYR A 32 -1.28 -1.13 14.66
CA TYR A 32 -1.77 0.21 14.42
C TYR A 32 -3.27 0.24 14.75
N PRO A 33 -3.94 1.40 14.97
CA PRO A 33 -5.38 1.43 15.25
C PRO A 33 -6.20 0.59 14.28
N ASP A 34 -5.94 0.70 12.96
CA ASP A 34 -6.63 -0.11 11.93
C ASP A 34 -6.48 -1.63 12.14
N THR A 35 -5.43 -2.11 12.82
CA THR A 35 -5.22 -3.53 13.10
C THR A 35 -6.41 -4.13 13.84
N GLY A 36 -7.07 -3.36 14.72
CA GLY A 36 -8.25 -3.83 15.45
C GLY A 36 -9.42 -4.19 14.52
N ASP A 37 -9.62 -3.44 13.43
CA ASP A 37 -10.67 -3.72 12.44
C ASP A 37 -10.37 -4.96 11.60
N TYR A 38 -9.09 -5.30 11.44
CA TYR A 38 -8.63 -6.43 10.63
C TYR A 38 -8.60 -7.76 11.40
N ILE A 39 -8.50 -7.71 12.72
CA ILE A 39 -8.53 -8.91 13.57
C ILE A 39 -9.97 -9.43 13.67
N GLY A 40 -10.15 -10.71 13.37
CA GLY A 40 -11.47 -11.36 13.30
C GLY A 40 -12.09 -11.31 11.90
N LEU A 41 -13.27 -11.91 11.73
CA LEU A 41 -14.00 -12.02 10.45
C LEU A 41 -15.25 -11.14 10.44
N ASN A 42 -15.07 -9.86 10.77
CA ASN A 42 -16.17 -8.91 10.91
C ASN A 42 -16.44 -8.15 9.60
N ASN A 43 -17.71 -7.84 9.34
CA ASN A 43 -18.07 -6.94 8.24
C ASN A 43 -17.63 -5.52 8.57
N ASN A 44 -16.83 -4.92 7.70
CA ASN A 44 -16.22 -3.62 7.90
C ASN A 44 -16.78 -2.56 6.95
N TYR A 45 -17.25 -1.44 7.50
CA TYR A 45 -17.83 -0.36 6.69
C TYR A 45 -16.76 0.43 5.92
N LEU A 46 -15.59 0.64 6.52
CA LEU A 46 -14.49 1.44 5.96
C LEU A 46 -13.34 0.61 5.39
N ARG A 47 -13.22 -0.64 5.83
CA ARG A 47 -12.06 -1.50 5.54
C ARG A 47 -12.50 -2.70 4.72
N SER A 48 -11.56 -3.24 3.94
CA SER A 48 -11.85 -4.41 3.13
C SER A 48 -11.86 -5.68 3.97
N PHE A 49 -12.96 -6.43 3.87
CA PHE A 49 -13.09 -7.77 4.44
C PHE A 49 -12.02 -8.75 3.93
N PHE A 50 -11.40 -8.49 2.77
CA PHE A 50 -10.42 -9.41 2.20
C PHE A 50 -9.09 -9.43 2.97
N TYR A 51 -8.75 -8.37 3.71
CA TYR A 51 -7.59 -8.43 4.61
C TYR A 51 -7.92 -9.23 5.88
N ASN A 52 -9.14 -9.14 6.41
CA ASN A 52 -9.62 -10.04 7.46
C ASN A 52 -9.53 -11.51 7.01
N LEU A 53 -9.92 -11.81 5.77
CA LEU A 53 -9.80 -13.15 5.20
C LEU A 53 -8.34 -13.60 5.01
N PHE A 54 -7.45 -12.69 4.60
CA PHE A 54 -6.01 -12.96 4.53
C PHE A 54 -5.43 -13.29 5.92
N LEU A 55 -5.92 -12.62 6.96
CA LEU A 55 -5.53 -12.83 8.36
C LEU A 55 -6.16 -14.09 8.97
N ALA A 56 -7.29 -14.57 8.45
CA ALA A 56 -8.08 -15.67 9.02
C ALA A 56 -7.28 -16.93 9.42
N PRO A 57 -6.29 -17.41 8.64
CA PRO A 57 -5.48 -18.56 9.07
C PRO A 57 -4.75 -18.33 10.41
N SER A 58 -4.40 -17.09 10.71
CA SER A 58 -3.74 -16.69 11.95
C SER A 58 -4.64 -16.89 13.17
N LEU A 59 -5.97 -16.76 13.00
CA LEU A 59 -6.97 -17.03 14.04
C LEU A 59 -7.00 -18.52 14.39
N TRP A 60 -6.80 -19.41 13.42
CA TRP A 60 -6.82 -20.86 13.64
C TRP A 60 -5.55 -21.38 14.31
N VAL A 61 -4.40 -20.78 13.99
CA VAL A 61 -3.12 -21.11 14.66
C VAL A 61 -2.86 -20.28 15.90
N HIS A 62 -3.79 -19.38 16.26
CA HIS A 62 -3.73 -18.48 17.41
C HIS A 62 -2.44 -17.64 17.49
N THR A 63 -1.94 -17.16 16.36
CA THR A 63 -0.74 -16.30 16.33
C THR A 63 -0.74 -15.26 15.21
N LEU A 64 -0.46 -13.99 15.53
CA LEU A 64 -0.28 -12.94 14.52
C LEU A 64 1.08 -13.02 13.80
N TRP A 65 2.04 -13.78 14.32
CA TRP A 65 3.33 -13.99 13.65
C TRP A 65 3.19 -14.65 12.28
N LEU A 66 2.16 -15.49 12.10
CA LEU A 66 1.89 -16.11 10.80
C LEU A 66 1.64 -15.05 9.72
N VAL A 67 0.90 -13.97 10.05
CA VAL A 67 0.61 -12.88 9.10
C VAL A 67 1.90 -12.19 8.69
N ALA A 68 2.74 -11.78 9.65
CA ALA A 68 4.02 -11.13 9.38
C ALA A 68 4.95 -12.04 8.54
N ALA A 69 5.01 -13.34 8.87
CA ALA A 69 5.81 -14.32 8.14
C ALA A 69 5.32 -14.52 6.70
N VAL A 70 4.01 -14.62 6.47
CA VAL A 70 3.44 -14.77 5.13
C VAL A 70 3.63 -13.50 4.29
N GLN A 71 3.43 -12.31 4.88
CA GLN A 71 3.73 -11.03 4.20
C GLN A 71 5.20 -10.93 3.79
N ALA A 72 6.11 -11.26 4.71
CA ALA A 72 7.55 -11.29 4.45
C ALA A 72 7.91 -12.30 3.35
N LEU A 73 7.32 -13.49 3.36
CA LEU A 73 7.58 -14.53 2.36
C LEU A 73 7.09 -14.12 0.97
N ILE A 74 5.88 -13.54 0.88
CA ILE A 74 5.32 -13.00 -0.37
C ILE A 74 6.28 -11.98 -0.97
N VAL A 75 6.73 -11.01 -0.15
CA VAL A 75 7.65 -9.97 -0.57
C VAL A 75 8.98 -10.59 -1.00
N ALA A 76 9.61 -11.43 -0.17
CA ALA A 76 10.88 -12.08 -0.49
C ALA A 76 10.82 -12.82 -1.84
N HIS A 77 9.74 -13.55 -2.08
CA HIS A 77 9.53 -14.28 -3.33
C HIS A 77 9.33 -13.33 -4.52
N LEU A 78 8.59 -12.22 -4.37
CA LEU A 78 8.45 -11.21 -5.41
C LEU A 78 9.76 -10.51 -5.75
N LEU A 79 10.55 -10.13 -4.74
CA LEU A 79 11.89 -9.57 -4.97
C LEU A 79 12.74 -10.57 -5.76
N ARG A 80 12.69 -11.85 -5.40
CA ARG A 80 13.39 -12.92 -6.12
C ARG A 80 12.94 -13.04 -7.58
N LEU A 81 11.64 -12.98 -7.84
CA LEU A 81 11.08 -13.02 -9.20
C LEU A 81 11.54 -11.81 -10.02
N VAL A 82 11.44 -10.60 -9.47
CA VAL A 82 11.88 -9.37 -10.15
C VAL A 82 13.37 -9.43 -10.48
N LEU A 83 14.22 -9.80 -9.51
CA LEU A 83 15.65 -9.99 -9.76
C LEU A 83 15.90 -10.97 -10.92
N ARG A 84 15.18 -12.09 -10.93
CA ARG A 84 15.34 -13.13 -11.93
C ARG A 84 14.89 -12.70 -13.33
N VAL A 85 13.67 -12.17 -13.47
CA VAL A 85 13.06 -11.96 -14.79
C VAL A 85 13.29 -10.56 -15.36
N VAL A 86 13.43 -9.54 -14.50
CA VAL A 86 13.65 -8.15 -14.95
C VAL A 86 15.14 -7.87 -15.12
N PHE A 87 15.98 -8.40 -14.23
CA PHE A 87 17.42 -8.10 -14.18
C PHE A 87 18.33 -9.29 -14.53
N GLY A 88 17.79 -10.52 -14.66
CA GLY A 88 18.60 -11.70 -14.96
C GLY A 88 19.49 -12.18 -13.80
N LEU A 89 19.23 -11.72 -12.58
CA LEU A 89 19.98 -12.04 -11.37
C LEU A 89 19.46 -13.36 -10.77
N THR A 90 20.07 -14.48 -11.17
CA THR A 90 19.66 -15.84 -10.76
C THR A 90 20.41 -16.38 -9.54
N SER A 91 21.46 -15.71 -9.07
CA SER A 91 22.26 -16.20 -7.93
C SER A 91 21.55 -15.99 -6.58
N PRO A 92 21.49 -17.00 -5.68
CA PRO A 92 21.03 -16.82 -4.30
C PRO A 92 21.82 -15.75 -3.55
N LEU A 93 23.13 -15.65 -3.79
CA LEU A 93 23.99 -14.64 -3.16
C LEU A 93 23.66 -13.23 -3.66
N ALA A 94 23.35 -13.06 -4.95
CA ALA A 94 22.91 -11.76 -5.47
C ALA A 94 21.55 -11.36 -4.87
N PHE A 95 20.64 -12.33 -4.70
CA PHE A 95 19.37 -12.11 -4.04
C PHE A 95 19.53 -11.65 -2.58
N LEU A 96 20.36 -12.34 -1.80
CA LEU A 96 20.67 -11.92 -0.43
C LEU A 96 21.44 -10.59 -0.38
N GLY A 97 22.37 -10.36 -1.32
CA GLY A 97 23.13 -9.12 -1.44
C GLY A 97 22.30 -7.90 -1.77
N VAL A 98 21.09 -8.06 -2.33
CA VAL A 98 20.10 -6.99 -2.46
C VAL A 98 19.18 -6.93 -1.24
N THR A 99 18.69 -8.07 -0.77
CA THR A 99 17.61 -8.12 0.23
C THR A 99 18.09 -7.73 1.62
N ILE A 100 19.30 -8.15 2.03
CA ILE A 100 19.84 -7.81 3.36
C ILE A 100 20.08 -6.30 3.48
N PRO A 101 20.79 -5.61 2.55
CA PRO A 101 20.91 -4.16 2.59
C PRO A 101 19.56 -3.45 2.51
N LEU A 102 18.61 -3.99 1.73
CA LEU A 102 17.25 -3.44 1.67
C LEU A 102 16.56 -3.50 3.04
N CYS A 103 16.73 -4.57 3.81
CA CYS A 103 16.18 -4.67 5.16
C CYS A 103 16.83 -3.67 6.13
N LEU A 104 18.12 -3.37 5.95
CA LEU A 104 18.87 -2.48 6.86
C LEU A 104 18.70 -1.00 6.54
N LEU A 105 18.55 -0.65 5.25
CA LEU A 105 18.61 0.73 4.76
C LEU A 105 17.26 1.28 4.29
N SER A 106 16.20 0.47 4.35
CA SER A 106 14.85 0.89 3.98
C SER A 106 13.84 0.58 5.07
N ASN A 107 12.62 1.07 4.87
CA ASN A 107 11.51 0.80 5.77
C ASN A 107 10.75 -0.51 5.44
N LEU A 108 11.22 -1.32 4.49
CA LEU A 108 10.49 -2.52 4.04
C LEU A 108 10.16 -3.50 5.20
N PRO A 109 11.09 -3.86 6.10
CA PRO A 109 10.79 -4.79 7.21
C PRO A 109 9.74 -4.27 8.19
N TRP A 110 9.55 -2.95 8.27
CA TRP A 110 8.52 -2.33 9.10
C TRP A 110 7.14 -2.65 8.52
N PHE A 111 6.97 -2.48 7.21
CA PHE A 111 5.71 -2.75 6.53
C PHE A 111 5.37 -4.24 6.45
N THR A 112 6.36 -5.14 6.32
CA THR A 112 6.10 -6.59 6.43
C THR A 112 5.75 -7.01 7.85
N GLY A 113 6.24 -6.29 8.86
CA GLY A 113 5.96 -6.53 10.27
C GLY A 113 4.61 -5.98 10.75
N PHE A 114 4.04 -4.97 10.08
CA PHE A 114 2.72 -4.43 10.41
C PHE A 114 1.60 -5.42 10.07
N ILE A 115 0.66 -5.60 10.99
CA ILE A 115 -0.61 -6.30 10.76
C ILE A 115 -1.60 -5.34 10.08
N MET A 116 -1.27 -5.00 8.84
CA MET A 116 -2.01 -4.08 7.98
C MET A 116 -1.75 -4.38 6.49
N PRO A 117 -2.69 -4.06 5.59
CA PRO A 117 -2.53 -4.28 4.15
C PRO A 117 -1.54 -3.34 3.43
N ASP A 118 -0.87 -2.41 4.13
CA ASP A 118 -0.01 -1.39 3.51
C ASP A 118 1.11 -1.98 2.66
N ILE A 119 1.70 -3.10 3.07
CA ILE A 119 2.73 -3.79 2.29
C ILE A 119 2.22 -4.22 0.91
N PHE A 120 0.91 -4.48 0.80
CA PHE A 120 0.30 -4.91 -0.45
C PHE A 120 0.26 -3.82 -1.52
N THR A 121 0.46 -2.54 -1.18
CA THR A 121 0.59 -1.48 -2.20
C THR A 121 1.84 -1.71 -3.06
N GLY A 122 2.97 -2.04 -2.42
CA GLY A 122 4.20 -2.38 -3.15
C GLY A 122 4.11 -3.74 -3.86
N VAL A 123 3.49 -4.73 -3.22
CA VAL A 123 3.18 -6.04 -3.84
C VAL A 123 2.38 -5.87 -5.13
N LEU A 124 1.31 -5.06 -5.10
CA LEU A 124 0.47 -4.78 -6.26
C LEU A 124 1.30 -4.26 -7.45
N ILE A 125 2.18 -3.29 -7.20
CA ILE A 125 3.03 -2.67 -8.23
C ILE A 125 3.97 -3.70 -8.85
N LEU A 126 4.65 -4.49 -8.02
CA LEU A 126 5.58 -5.53 -8.50
C LEU A 126 4.85 -6.61 -9.29
N VAL A 127 3.72 -7.12 -8.78
CA VAL A 127 2.90 -8.13 -9.45
C VAL A 127 2.37 -7.62 -10.78
N PHE A 128 1.87 -6.38 -10.84
CA PHE A 128 1.36 -5.79 -12.08
C PHE A 128 2.48 -5.66 -13.11
N PHE A 129 3.65 -5.18 -12.71
CA PHE A 129 4.79 -5.09 -13.63
C PHE A 129 5.15 -6.46 -14.22
N LEU A 130 5.21 -7.50 -13.38
CA LEU A 130 5.51 -8.87 -13.81
C LEU A 130 4.43 -9.44 -14.75
N LEU A 131 3.15 -9.26 -14.43
CA LEU A 131 2.04 -9.74 -15.26
C LEU A 131 1.96 -9.02 -16.61
N ILE A 132 2.26 -7.72 -16.64
CA ILE A 132 2.16 -6.89 -17.86
C ILE A 132 3.36 -7.14 -18.78
N PHE A 133 4.58 -7.26 -18.25
CA PHE A 133 5.79 -7.26 -19.09
C PHE A 133 6.54 -8.59 -19.16
N HIS A 134 6.33 -9.52 -18.21
CA HIS A 134 7.20 -10.71 -18.06
C HIS A 134 6.44 -12.03 -17.98
N LEU A 135 5.14 -12.05 -18.27
CA LEU A 135 4.34 -13.27 -18.15
C LEU A 135 4.93 -14.46 -18.93
N GLY A 136 5.50 -14.22 -20.11
CA GLY A 136 6.13 -15.27 -20.93
C GLY A 136 7.35 -15.94 -20.30
N GLN A 137 8.03 -15.27 -19.37
CA GLN A 137 9.25 -15.76 -18.70
C GLN A 137 8.95 -16.44 -17.35
N LEU A 138 7.68 -16.53 -16.96
CA LEU A 138 7.23 -17.15 -15.72
C LEU A 138 6.75 -18.58 -15.97
N GLY A 139 7.05 -19.48 -15.02
CA GLY A 139 6.50 -20.82 -15.01
C GLY A 139 4.99 -20.80 -14.74
N SER A 140 4.28 -21.89 -15.09
CA SER A 140 2.81 -21.95 -14.93
C SER A 140 2.36 -21.75 -13.47
N GLY A 141 3.07 -22.32 -12.50
CA GLY A 141 2.78 -22.10 -11.08
C GLY A 141 2.97 -20.65 -10.64
N GLU A 142 4.00 -19.97 -11.17
CA GLU A 142 4.26 -18.55 -10.88
C GLU A 142 3.20 -17.65 -11.49
N LYS A 143 2.70 -17.98 -12.70
CA LYS A 143 1.59 -17.26 -13.34
C LYS A 143 0.33 -17.33 -12.47
N THR A 144 -0.08 -18.53 -12.08
CA THR A 144 -1.26 -18.74 -11.22
C THR A 144 -1.09 -18.01 -9.88
N TYR A 145 0.09 -18.14 -9.26
CA TYR A 145 0.43 -17.44 -8.03
C TYR A 145 0.32 -15.91 -8.18
N LEU A 146 0.89 -15.31 -9.23
CA LEU A 146 0.86 -13.86 -9.43
C LEU A 146 -0.55 -13.36 -9.77
N ILE A 147 -1.35 -14.12 -10.51
CA ILE A 147 -2.75 -13.75 -10.78
C ILE A 147 -3.56 -13.77 -9.47
N ALA A 148 -3.43 -14.83 -8.67
CA ALA A 148 -4.09 -14.91 -7.37
C ALA A 148 -3.63 -13.78 -6.43
N LEU A 149 -2.32 -13.51 -6.40
CA LEU A 149 -1.76 -12.44 -5.59
C LEU A 149 -2.17 -11.05 -6.06
N ALA A 150 -2.34 -10.84 -7.37
CA ALA A 150 -2.90 -9.59 -7.91
C ALA A 150 -4.33 -9.37 -7.42
N ILE A 151 -5.16 -10.41 -7.44
CA ILE A 151 -6.54 -10.35 -6.92
C ILE A 151 -6.51 -9.97 -5.44
N VAL A 152 -5.73 -10.69 -4.63
CA VAL A 152 -5.58 -10.39 -3.19
C VAL A 152 -5.09 -8.97 -2.98
N ALA A 153 -4.02 -8.55 -3.67
CA ALA A 153 -3.47 -7.22 -3.51
C ALA A 153 -4.48 -6.12 -3.87
N VAL A 154 -5.32 -6.29 -4.89
CA VAL A 154 -6.38 -5.33 -5.22
C VAL A 154 -7.49 -5.33 -4.17
N THR A 155 -7.89 -6.49 -3.65
CA THR A 155 -9.03 -6.58 -2.73
C THR A 155 -8.70 -6.16 -1.31
N VAL A 156 -7.48 -6.35 -0.79
CA VAL A 156 -7.18 -6.12 0.64
C VAL A 156 -7.23 -4.66 1.10
N HIS A 157 -7.18 -3.68 0.20
CA HIS A 157 -7.26 -2.26 0.56
C HIS A 157 -7.98 -1.45 -0.52
N LEU A 158 -8.99 -0.65 -0.15
CA LEU A 158 -9.85 0.05 -1.12
C LEU A 158 -9.09 1.01 -2.05
N SER A 159 -8.06 1.70 -1.55
CA SER A 159 -7.20 2.56 -2.40
C SER A 159 -6.39 1.80 -3.46
N HIS A 160 -6.30 0.47 -3.39
CA HIS A 160 -5.61 -0.33 -4.41
C HIS A 160 -6.45 -0.43 -5.69
N ILE A 161 -7.77 -0.24 -5.63
CA ILE A 161 -8.65 -0.23 -6.80
C ILE A 161 -8.29 0.91 -7.77
N PRO A 162 -8.34 2.19 -7.37
CA PRO A 162 -7.95 3.28 -8.28
C PRO A 162 -6.48 3.21 -8.68
N LEU A 163 -5.59 2.68 -7.82
CA LEU A 163 -4.18 2.50 -8.17
C LEU A 163 -4.02 1.45 -9.28
N ALA A 164 -4.68 0.30 -9.16
CA ALA A 164 -4.66 -0.75 -10.16
C ALA A 164 -5.24 -0.27 -11.50
N LEU A 165 -6.38 0.45 -11.46
CA LEU A 165 -6.98 1.05 -12.65
C LEU A 165 -6.06 2.08 -13.32
N GLY A 166 -5.40 2.94 -12.53
CA GLY A 166 -4.42 3.91 -13.04
C GLY A 166 -3.20 3.23 -13.67
N LEU A 167 -2.68 2.17 -13.07
CA LEU A 167 -1.58 1.38 -13.62
C LEU A 167 -1.97 0.66 -14.92
N LEU A 168 -3.20 0.11 -15.00
CA LEU A 168 -3.73 -0.47 -16.22
C LEU A 168 -3.90 0.57 -17.32
N ALA A 169 -4.45 1.73 -17.00
CA ALA A 169 -4.59 2.83 -17.96
C ALA A 169 -3.23 3.28 -18.51
N ALA A 170 -2.22 3.41 -17.64
CA ALA A 170 -0.85 3.72 -18.04
C ALA A 170 -0.25 2.63 -18.94
N ALA A 171 -0.47 1.35 -18.62
CA ALA A 171 0.02 0.22 -19.42
C ALA A 171 -0.65 0.14 -20.81
N TRP A 172 -1.96 0.36 -20.90
CA TRP A 172 -2.69 0.42 -22.16
C TRP A 172 -2.29 1.62 -23.01
N LEU A 173 -2.10 2.80 -22.40
CA LEU A 173 -1.59 3.98 -23.08
C LEU A 173 -0.18 3.73 -23.61
N PHE A 174 0.70 3.17 -22.79
CA PHE A 174 2.06 2.79 -23.19
C PHE A 174 2.03 1.83 -24.38
N LYS A 175 1.19 0.79 -24.33
CA LYS A 175 0.98 -0.15 -25.45
C LYS A 175 0.62 0.58 -26.74
N LYS A 176 -0.36 1.49 -26.67
CA LYS A 176 -0.85 2.24 -27.84
C LYS A 176 0.24 3.14 -28.44
N VAL A 177 1.03 3.80 -27.59
CA VAL A 177 2.10 4.71 -28.02
C VAL A 177 3.30 3.95 -28.61
N THR A 178 3.63 2.78 -28.06
CA THR A 178 4.82 2.00 -28.48
C THR A 178 4.53 0.88 -29.48
N GLN A 179 3.27 0.64 -29.86
CA GLN A 179 2.88 -0.47 -30.76
C GLN A 179 3.63 -0.51 -32.10
N LYS A 180 4.08 0.65 -32.61
CA LYS A 180 4.84 0.76 -33.87
C LYS A 180 6.37 0.82 -33.67
N GLN A 181 6.84 0.71 -32.43
CA GLN A 181 8.24 0.89 -32.07
C GLN A 181 8.86 -0.45 -31.63
N PRO A 182 9.57 -1.18 -32.51
CA PRO A 182 10.06 -2.53 -32.23
C PRO A 182 11.12 -2.59 -31.12
N LEU A 183 11.71 -1.43 -30.76
CA LEU A 183 12.69 -1.31 -29.69
C LEU A 183 12.08 -1.44 -28.28
N PHE A 184 10.79 -1.12 -28.11
CA PHE A 184 10.14 -1.14 -26.81
C PHE A 184 9.49 -2.48 -26.51
N PRO A 185 9.54 -2.94 -25.25
CA PRO A 185 8.83 -4.14 -24.85
C PRO A 185 7.31 -3.93 -24.95
N SER A 186 6.61 -4.86 -25.61
CA SER A 186 5.16 -4.80 -25.78
C SER A 186 4.45 -5.26 -24.50
N PRO A 187 3.68 -4.40 -23.81
CA PRO A 187 2.91 -4.79 -22.63
C PRO A 187 1.74 -5.71 -23.00
N ALA A 188 1.47 -6.69 -22.13
CA ALA A 188 0.35 -7.62 -22.21
C ALA A 188 -0.58 -7.47 -20.98
N PRO A 189 -1.33 -6.35 -20.86
CA PRO A 189 -2.12 -6.04 -19.65
C PRO A 189 -3.36 -6.92 -19.45
N GLY A 190 -3.66 -7.88 -20.34
CA GLY A 190 -4.88 -8.69 -20.30
C GLY A 190 -5.07 -9.47 -19.00
N TRP A 191 -4.01 -10.11 -18.49
CA TRP A 191 -4.08 -10.88 -17.23
C TRP A 191 -4.21 -9.98 -15.99
N ALA A 192 -3.54 -8.84 -15.98
CA ALA A 192 -3.73 -7.84 -14.92
C ALA A 192 -5.16 -7.25 -14.97
N THR A 193 -5.71 -7.05 -16.17
CA THR A 193 -7.11 -6.61 -16.35
C THR A 193 -8.08 -7.66 -15.81
N LEU A 194 -7.88 -8.94 -16.14
CA LEU A 194 -8.69 -10.04 -15.61
C LEU A 194 -8.64 -10.11 -14.08
N ALA A 195 -7.45 -9.96 -13.48
CA ALA A 195 -7.29 -9.95 -12.03
C ALA A 195 -8.04 -8.77 -11.37
N VAL A 196 -7.98 -7.56 -11.95
CA VAL A 196 -8.74 -6.41 -11.46
C VAL A 196 -10.24 -6.64 -11.58
N THR A 197 -10.72 -7.17 -12.71
CA THR A 197 -12.13 -7.51 -12.90
C THR A 197 -12.61 -8.53 -11.86
N ALA A 198 -11.83 -9.59 -11.65
CA ALA A 198 -12.14 -10.61 -10.62
C ALA A 198 -12.17 -10.00 -9.21
N ALA A 199 -11.22 -9.12 -8.88
CA ALA A 199 -11.20 -8.42 -7.60
C ALA A 199 -12.43 -7.52 -7.40
N LEU A 200 -12.85 -6.77 -8.42
CA LEU A 200 -14.06 -5.94 -8.37
C LEU A 200 -15.32 -6.77 -8.17
N ILE A 201 -15.45 -7.91 -8.88
CA ILE A 201 -16.56 -8.84 -8.70
C ILE A 201 -16.59 -9.36 -7.26
N LEU A 202 -15.43 -9.76 -6.71
CA LEU A 202 -15.34 -10.25 -5.33
C LEU A 202 -15.72 -9.17 -4.31
N LEU A 203 -15.30 -7.93 -4.51
CA LEU A 203 -15.65 -6.81 -3.63
C LEU A 203 -17.16 -6.52 -3.66
N LEU A 204 -17.76 -6.47 -4.84
CA LEU A 204 -19.20 -6.27 -5.01
C LEU A 204 -20.02 -7.44 -4.43
N ALA A 205 -19.57 -8.67 -4.66
CA ALA A 205 -20.19 -9.87 -4.10
C ALA A 205 -20.12 -9.87 -2.57
N ASN A 206 -18.99 -9.43 -2.00
CA ASN A 206 -18.89 -9.25 -0.55
C ASN A 206 -19.84 -8.15 -0.05
N GLY A 207 -19.92 -7.02 -0.74
CA GLY A 207 -20.88 -5.96 -0.40
C GLY A 207 -22.32 -6.46 -0.38
N TYR A 208 -22.71 -7.21 -1.41
CA TYR A 208 -24.04 -7.81 -1.48
C TYR A 208 -24.29 -8.83 -0.36
N ARG A 209 -23.32 -9.72 -0.10
CA ARG A 209 -23.39 -10.70 0.98
C ARG A 209 -23.49 -10.04 2.37
N SER A 210 -22.73 -8.97 2.60
CA SER A 210 -22.59 -8.34 3.91
C SER A 210 -23.67 -7.29 4.21
N TYR A 211 -24.22 -6.62 3.18
CA TYR A 211 -25.08 -5.45 3.33
C TYR A 211 -26.34 -5.48 2.44
N GLY A 212 -26.56 -6.53 1.66
CA GLY A 212 -27.72 -6.66 0.76
C GLY A 212 -27.70 -5.72 -0.45
N THR A 213 -26.60 -5.00 -0.69
CA THR A 213 -26.48 -4.02 -1.79
C THR A 213 -25.18 -4.21 -2.57
N LEU A 214 -25.20 -3.96 -3.88
CA LEU A 214 -24.00 -4.00 -4.72
C LEU A 214 -23.12 -2.77 -4.47
N THR A 215 -22.33 -2.82 -3.42
CA THR A 215 -21.38 -1.77 -3.02
C THR A 215 -20.00 -2.35 -2.76
N ILE A 216 -18.95 -1.58 -3.04
CA ILE A 216 -17.58 -1.93 -2.66
C ILE A 216 -17.35 -1.69 -1.16
N SER A 217 -17.98 -0.64 -0.63
CA SER A 217 -17.88 -0.22 0.77
C SER A 217 -19.05 0.71 1.09
N PRO A 218 -19.92 0.37 2.07
CA PRO A 218 -21.01 1.26 2.48
C PRO A 218 -20.50 2.58 3.08
N GLY A 219 -19.30 2.58 3.66
CA GLY A 219 -18.64 3.78 4.18
C GLY A 219 -17.83 4.56 3.13
N GLY A 220 -18.02 4.29 1.84
CA GLY A 220 -17.23 4.91 0.75
C GLY A 220 -17.32 6.44 0.68
N TYR A 221 -18.35 7.04 1.27
CA TYR A 221 -18.54 8.50 1.33
C TYR A 221 -17.69 9.19 2.41
N VAL A 222 -17.27 8.46 3.44
CA VAL A 222 -16.70 9.02 4.69
C VAL A 222 -15.41 9.81 4.43
N PHE A 223 -14.45 9.18 3.73
CA PHE A 223 -13.18 9.81 3.41
C PHE A 223 -13.30 10.97 2.40
N PRO A 224 -14.04 10.82 1.28
CA PRO A 224 -14.35 11.94 0.39
C PRO A 224 -15.03 13.12 1.11
N LEU A 225 -16.03 12.86 1.96
CA LEU A 225 -16.70 13.91 2.73
C LEU A 225 -15.71 14.66 3.63
N ALA A 226 -14.90 13.93 4.39
CA ALA A 226 -13.89 14.52 5.26
C ALA A 226 -12.84 15.34 4.49
N ARG A 227 -12.46 14.91 3.28
CA ARG A 227 -11.55 15.66 2.41
C ARG A 227 -12.20 16.94 1.89
N LEU A 228 -13.45 16.86 1.41
CA LEU A 228 -14.20 17.99 0.88
C LEU A 228 -14.55 19.03 1.96
N VAL A 229 -14.77 18.59 3.21
CA VAL A 229 -14.91 19.49 4.37
C VAL A 229 -13.59 20.18 4.66
N ALA A 230 -12.51 19.42 4.81
CA ALA A 230 -11.20 19.96 5.16
C ALA A 230 -10.63 20.92 4.10
N ASP A 231 -10.85 20.65 2.80
CA ASP A 231 -10.44 21.55 1.72
C ASP A 231 -11.37 22.77 1.55
N GLY A 232 -12.58 22.72 2.12
CA GLY A 232 -13.58 23.79 2.07
C GLY A 232 -14.73 23.67 1.05
N PRO A 233 -14.66 22.93 -0.08
CA PRO A 233 -15.80 22.81 -1.01
C PRO A 233 -17.11 22.38 -0.36
N ALA A 234 -17.09 21.38 0.53
CA ALA A 234 -18.32 20.93 1.19
C ALA A 234 -18.85 21.97 2.18
N VAL A 235 -17.96 22.68 2.89
CA VAL A 235 -18.36 23.79 3.76
C VAL A 235 -19.03 24.89 2.96
N LYS A 236 -18.50 25.22 1.77
CA LYS A 236 -19.07 26.21 0.86
C LYS A 236 -20.43 25.76 0.32
N TYR A 237 -20.56 24.48 -0.05
CA TYR A 237 -21.84 23.89 -0.46
C TYR A 237 -22.88 23.97 0.66
N LEU A 238 -22.54 23.49 1.85
CA LEU A 238 -23.43 23.48 3.01
C LEU A 238 -23.87 24.90 3.38
N ARG A 239 -22.97 25.88 3.48
CA ARG A 239 -23.34 27.27 3.77
C ARG A 239 -24.35 27.87 2.79
N ALA A 240 -24.29 27.49 1.52
CA ALA A 240 -25.22 27.97 0.50
C ALA A 240 -26.60 27.29 0.57
N HIS A 241 -26.67 26.06 1.08
CA HIS A 241 -27.90 25.25 1.02
C HIS A 241 -28.51 24.94 2.38
N CYS A 242 -27.85 25.21 3.51
CA CYS A 242 -28.37 24.89 4.85
C CYS A 242 -29.71 25.57 5.20
N ALA A 243 -30.08 26.65 4.50
CA ALA A 243 -31.38 27.30 4.68
C ALA A 243 -32.53 26.59 3.94
N GLU A 244 -32.20 25.82 2.90
CA GLU A 244 -33.16 25.12 2.03
C GLU A 244 -33.17 23.61 2.33
N GLU A 245 -31.98 23.06 2.56
CA GLU A 245 -31.70 21.66 2.82
C GLU A 245 -31.42 21.47 4.32
N ASN A 246 -32.21 20.63 4.99
CA ASN A 246 -32.10 20.37 6.42
C ASN A 246 -31.02 19.32 6.77
N TYR A 247 -29.81 19.46 6.21
CA TYR A 247 -28.72 18.50 6.51
C TYR A 247 -28.36 18.54 8.00
N ALA A 248 -28.14 17.39 8.63
CA ALA A 248 -27.79 17.34 10.05
C ALA A 248 -26.48 18.10 10.35
N LEU A 249 -25.51 18.10 9.43
CA LEU A 249 -24.25 18.85 9.58
C LEU A 249 -24.45 20.37 9.62
N CYS A 250 -25.58 20.91 9.17
CA CYS A 250 -25.85 22.35 9.20
C CYS A 250 -25.90 22.92 10.63
N GLN A 251 -26.26 22.10 11.61
CA GLN A 251 -26.25 22.48 13.03
C GLN A 251 -24.82 22.79 13.55
N TYR A 252 -23.80 22.27 12.85
CA TYR A 252 -22.40 22.35 13.24
C TYR A 252 -21.54 23.06 12.20
N ILE A 253 -22.14 23.83 11.28
CA ILE A 253 -21.46 24.39 10.11
C ILE A 253 -20.23 25.23 10.46
N ASP A 254 -20.28 25.98 11.57
CA ASP A 254 -19.17 26.82 12.05
C ASP A 254 -18.15 26.08 12.92
N GLN A 255 -18.43 24.80 13.23
CA GLN A 255 -17.55 23.91 13.99
C GLN A 255 -16.84 22.89 13.09
N LEU A 256 -17.08 22.91 11.77
CA LEU A 256 -16.44 21.99 10.84
C LEU A 256 -14.93 22.26 10.76
N PRO A 257 -14.07 21.27 11.11
CA PRO A 257 -12.64 21.48 11.16
C PRO A 257 -12.01 21.46 9.76
N ALA A 258 -10.91 22.20 9.59
CA ALA A 258 -10.10 22.19 8.38
C ALA A 258 -9.15 20.98 8.26
N ASN A 259 -9.27 20.01 9.18
CA ASN A 259 -8.45 18.80 9.22
C ASN A 259 -9.35 17.56 9.13
N SER A 260 -9.07 16.66 8.17
CA SER A 260 -9.88 15.47 7.93
C SER A 260 -9.82 14.46 9.08
N ASP A 261 -8.68 14.30 9.74
CA ASP A 261 -8.56 13.38 10.88
C ASP A 261 -9.33 13.91 12.08
N THR A 262 -9.28 15.22 12.34
CA THR A 262 -10.13 15.85 13.36
C THR A 262 -11.62 15.67 13.03
N PHE A 263 -12.02 15.84 11.77
CA PHE A 263 -13.41 15.58 11.35
C PHE A 263 -13.81 14.12 11.52
N LEU A 264 -12.92 13.15 11.32
CA LEU A 264 -13.30 11.73 11.35
C LEU A 264 -13.23 11.11 12.74
N TRP A 265 -12.22 11.47 13.52
CA TRP A 265 -11.76 10.67 14.66
C TRP A 265 -11.76 11.39 16.00
N SER A 266 -11.96 12.70 16.04
CA SER A 266 -12.04 13.40 17.33
C SER A 266 -13.36 13.10 18.05
N ASP A 267 -13.31 12.95 19.37
CA ASP A 267 -14.51 12.69 20.20
C ASP A 267 -15.59 13.77 20.02
N ASP A 268 -15.17 15.02 19.81
CA ASP A 268 -16.04 16.17 19.62
C ASP A 268 -16.47 16.41 18.17
N SER A 269 -16.15 15.49 17.26
CA SER A 269 -16.41 15.66 15.85
C SER A 269 -17.91 15.87 15.53
N PRO A 270 -18.26 16.92 14.76
CA PRO A 270 -19.58 17.07 14.17
C PRO A 270 -20.05 15.83 13.38
N PHE A 271 -19.14 15.13 12.70
CA PHE A 271 -19.45 13.93 11.94
C PHE A 271 -19.97 12.80 12.82
N LEU A 272 -19.33 12.57 13.98
CA LEU A 272 -19.77 11.55 14.93
C LEU A 272 -21.11 11.93 15.57
N LYS A 273 -21.32 13.23 15.86
CA LYS A 273 -22.57 13.77 16.43
C LYS A 273 -23.79 13.58 15.52
N VAL A 274 -23.61 13.59 14.20
CA VAL A 274 -24.70 13.37 13.22
C VAL A 274 -24.90 11.90 12.81
N GLY A 275 -24.26 10.96 13.50
CA GLY A 275 -24.42 9.51 13.28
C GLY A 275 -23.21 8.80 12.68
N GLY A 276 -22.14 9.54 12.34
CA GLY A 276 -20.86 9.01 11.91
C GLY A 276 -20.97 8.03 10.73
N ILE A 277 -20.06 7.04 10.70
CA ILE A 277 -19.88 6.10 9.58
C ILE A 277 -21.17 5.36 9.21
N ARG A 278 -21.94 4.90 10.22
CA ARG A 278 -23.13 4.05 10.00
C ARG A 278 -24.41 4.85 9.83
N GLY A 279 -24.57 5.94 10.58
CA GLY A 279 -25.82 6.71 10.64
C GLY A 279 -25.95 7.79 9.58
N TYR A 280 -24.84 8.25 8.98
CA TYR A 280 -24.83 9.44 8.12
C TYR A 280 -24.64 9.17 6.62
N GLY A 281 -24.88 7.93 6.17
CA GLY A 281 -24.56 7.49 4.81
C GLY A 281 -25.30 8.24 3.70
N GLN A 282 -26.62 8.34 3.79
CA GLN A 282 -27.44 8.91 2.71
C GLN A 282 -27.18 10.41 2.52
N GLU A 283 -27.22 11.18 3.62
CA GLU A 283 -26.91 12.61 3.57
C GLU A 283 -25.44 12.87 3.21
N GLY A 284 -24.50 12.12 3.80
CA GLY A 284 -23.08 12.26 3.51
C GLY A 284 -22.76 12.01 2.04
N GLU A 285 -23.34 10.97 1.43
CA GLU A 285 -23.20 10.70 0.00
C GLU A 285 -23.82 11.81 -0.87
N LYS A 286 -25.04 12.28 -0.52
CA LYS A 286 -25.67 13.42 -1.21
C LYS A 286 -24.77 14.65 -1.18
N ILE A 287 -24.21 15.00 -0.01
CA ILE A 287 -23.31 16.15 0.14
C ILE A 287 -22.06 15.98 -0.72
N VAL A 288 -21.44 14.79 -0.75
CA VAL A 288 -20.28 14.52 -1.60
C VAL A 288 -20.61 14.74 -3.08
N ILE A 289 -21.71 14.14 -3.55
CA ILE A 289 -22.15 14.24 -4.96
C ILE A 289 -22.42 15.70 -5.33
N GLU A 290 -23.22 16.40 -4.53
CA GLU A 290 -23.61 17.78 -4.83
C GLU A 290 -22.43 18.74 -4.73
N THR A 291 -21.53 18.56 -3.77
CA THR A 291 -20.28 19.34 -3.68
C THR A 291 -19.43 19.16 -4.94
N VAL A 292 -19.29 17.93 -5.43
CA VAL A 292 -18.53 17.63 -6.66
C VAL A 292 -19.16 18.28 -7.88
N ARG A 293 -20.49 18.28 -7.99
CA ARG A 293 -21.23 18.92 -9.09
C ARG A 293 -21.05 20.43 -9.11
N HIS A 294 -21.10 21.07 -7.95
CA HIS A 294 -21.04 22.53 -7.84
C HIS A 294 -19.62 23.10 -7.87
N TYR A 295 -18.63 22.36 -7.39
CA TYR A 295 -17.26 22.85 -7.21
C TYR A 295 -16.15 21.99 -7.85
N PRO A 296 -16.31 21.45 -9.08
CA PRO A 296 -15.36 20.50 -9.66
C PRO A 296 -13.96 21.10 -9.83
N PHE A 297 -13.86 22.34 -10.30
CA PHE A 297 -12.56 23.00 -10.51
C PHE A 297 -11.83 23.30 -9.21
N LEU A 298 -12.56 23.65 -8.14
CA LEU A 298 -11.97 23.87 -6.83
C LEU A 298 -11.42 22.56 -6.26
N ILE A 299 -12.16 21.46 -6.41
CA ILE A 299 -11.71 20.13 -5.99
C ILE A 299 -10.47 19.71 -6.76
N VAL A 300 -10.44 19.87 -8.09
CA VAL A 300 -9.25 19.57 -8.90
C VAL A 300 -8.04 20.38 -8.43
N LYS A 301 -8.22 21.69 -8.20
CA LYS A 301 -7.16 22.57 -7.69
C LYS A 301 -6.62 22.07 -6.35
N MET A 302 -7.50 21.78 -5.39
CA MET A 302 -7.11 21.34 -4.05
C MET A 302 -6.44 19.97 -4.08
N THR A 303 -6.95 19.02 -4.88
CA THR A 303 -6.32 17.71 -5.09
C THR A 303 -4.91 17.85 -5.66
N LEU A 304 -4.69 18.73 -6.64
CA LEU A 304 -3.34 18.96 -7.19
C LEU A 304 -2.38 19.55 -6.15
N LEU A 305 -2.83 20.55 -5.38
CA LEU A 305 -2.02 21.13 -4.29
C LEU A 305 -1.70 20.08 -3.21
N ASN A 306 -2.68 19.27 -2.82
CA ASN A 306 -2.51 18.20 -1.85
C ASN A 306 -1.61 17.08 -2.39
N THR A 307 -1.65 16.79 -3.69
CA THR A 307 -0.74 15.84 -4.34
C THR A 307 0.70 16.34 -4.26
N LEU A 308 0.94 17.61 -4.57
CA LEU A 308 2.28 18.22 -4.44
C LEU A 308 2.79 18.20 -3.00
N ARG A 309 1.90 18.41 -2.01
CA ARG A 309 2.23 18.27 -0.59
C ARG A 309 2.53 16.82 -0.19
N GLN A 310 1.83 15.84 -0.75
CA GLN A 310 1.97 14.42 -0.44
C GLN A 310 3.28 13.82 -0.96
N LEU A 311 3.79 14.27 -2.11
CA LEU A 311 5.00 13.72 -2.75
C LEU A 311 6.25 13.70 -1.83
N PRO A 312 6.60 14.75 -1.08
CA PRO A 312 7.73 14.71 -0.16
C PRO A 312 7.42 14.07 1.19
N MET A 313 6.17 13.71 1.49
CA MET A 313 5.75 13.19 2.80
C MET A 313 6.12 11.71 2.95
N ILE A 314 7.35 11.49 3.42
CA ILE A 314 7.90 10.19 3.74
C ILE A 314 8.42 10.26 5.18
N ASN A 315 7.82 9.48 6.07
CA ASN A 315 8.30 9.32 7.44
C ASN A 315 8.15 7.88 7.90
N ASN A 316 9.27 7.28 8.30
CA ASN A 316 9.34 5.88 8.70
C ASN A 316 8.88 5.64 10.15
N TRP A 317 8.60 6.69 10.91
CA TRP A 317 8.20 6.66 12.33
C TRP A 317 6.71 6.79 12.56
N TYR A 318 5.94 6.86 11.47
CA TYR A 318 4.53 7.08 11.62
C TYR A 318 3.86 5.91 12.33
N GLY A 319 3.03 6.21 13.34
CA GLY A 319 2.21 5.23 14.01
C GLY A 319 2.95 4.26 14.93
N ILE A 320 4.26 4.47 15.14
CA ILE A 320 5.09 3.67 16.03
C ILE A 320 5.02 4.27 17.44
N VAL A 321 3.84 4.16 18.03
CA VAL A 321 3.56 4.52 19.42
C VAL A 321 2.89 3.34 20.12
N SER A 322 2.80 3.41 21.44
CA SER A 322 2.00 2.48 22.22
C SER A 322 0.52 2.74 22.00
N TYR A 323 -0.23 1.66 21.82
CA TYR A 323 -1.69 1.65 21.79
C TYR A 323 -2.24 0.81 22.96
N MET A 324 -1.43 0.52 23.98
CA MET A 324 -1.81 -0.36 25.09
C MET A 324 -3.03 0.15 25.87
N ASP A 325 -3.18 1.47 25.96
CA ASP A 325 -4.28 2.12 26.67
C ASP A 325 -5.44 2.49 25.73
N GLU A 326 -5.33 2.16 24.43
CA GLU A 326 -6.33 2.42 23.41
C GLU A 326 -7.15 1.15 23.12
N PRO A 327 -8.49 1.24 22.96
CA PRO A 327 -9.32 0.08 22.62
C PRO A 327 -8.88 -0.59 21.33
N LEU A 328 -8.50 0.21 20.33
CA LEU A 328 -7.99 -0.25 19.05
C LEU A 328 -6.47 -0.10 19.00
N PRO A 329 -5.70 -1.20 18.82
CA PRO A 329 -6.10 -2.57 18.53
C PRO A 329 -6.15 -3.50 19.77
N THR A 330 -5.91 -2.99 20.97
CA THR A 330 -5.62 -3.79 22.18
C THR A 330 -6.75 -4.74 22.56
N ASP A 331 -8.01 -4.31 22.50
CA ASP A 331 -9.14 -5.16 22.87
C ASP A 331 -9.32 -6.33 21.90
N ALA A 332 -9.11 -6.10 20.60
CA ALA A 332 -9.16 -7.14 19.59
C ALA A 332 -8.05 -8.18 19.80
N ILE A 333 -6.82 -7.74 20.10
CA ILE A 333 -5.71 -8.66 20.39
C ILE A 333 -6.01 -9.48 21.65
N LYS A 334 -6.50 -8.83 22.71
CA LYS A 334 -6.86 -9.51 23.97
C LYS A 334 -7.97 -10.55 23.76
N ALA A 335 -8.95 -10.25 22.92
CA ALA A 335 -10.08 -11.13 22.65
C ALA A 335 -9.72 -12.32 21.75
N TYR A 336 -8.99 -12.09 20.65
CA TYR A 336 -8.72 -13.13 19.65
C TYR A 336 -7.38 -13.86 19.83
N PHE A 337 -6.41 -13.25 20.54
CA PHE A 337 -5.07 -13.78 20.77
C PHE A 337 -4.65 -13.68 22.26
N PRO A 338 -5.45 -14.18 23.22
CA PRO A 338 -5.16 -14.03 24.65
C PRO A 338 -3.79 -14.62 25.05
N GLY A 339 -3.36 -15.71 24.41
CA GLY A 339 -2.05 -16.34 24.66
C GLY A 339 -0.85 -15.51 24.20
N GLU A 340 -1.05 -14.56 23.28
CA GLU A 340 0.01 -13.65 22.82
C GLU A 340 -0.05 -12.28 23.48
N PHE A 341 -1.13 -11.98 24.21
CA PHE A 341 -1.37 -10.64 24.77
C PHE A 341 -0.22 -10.17 25.67
N GLU A 342 0.39 -11.08 26.44
CA GLU A 342 1.57 -10.75 27.25
C GLU A 342 2.78 -10.37 26.40
N SER A 343 2.99 -11.04 25.26
CA SER A 343 4.07 -10.69 24.33
C SER A 343 3.82 -9.34 23.65
N TYR A 344 2.57 -9.05 23.29
CA TYR A 344 2.16 -7.73 22.82
C TYR A 344 2.41 -6.67 23.89
N ALA A 345 1.95 -6.88 25.13
CA ALA A 345 2.08 -5.93 26.23
C ALA A 345 3.55 -5.62 26.57
N ARG A 346 4.43 -6.63 26.47
CA ARG A 346 5.88 -6.48 26.71
C ARG A 346 6.67 -6.00 25.48
N SER A 347 6.02 -5.83 24.33
CA SER A 347 6.70 -5.42 23.10
C SER A 347 7.31 -4.03 23.24
N ARG A 348 8.37 -3.76 22.47
CA ARG A 348 9.02 -2.45 22.48
C ARG A 348 8.06 -1.34 22.05
N GLN A 349 7.15 -1.62 21.12
CA GLN A 349 6.11 -0.70 20.67
C GLN A 349 5.20 -0.30 21.84
N SER A 350 4.69 -1.27 22.59
CA SER A 350 3.80 -1.08 23.74
C SER A 350 4.45 -0.26 24.87
N HIS A 351 5.78 -0.28 24.97
CA HIS A 351 6.54 0.54 25.91
C HIS A 351 7.10 1.83 25.30
N ASN A 352 6.74 2.21 24.07
CA ASN A 352 7.31 3.37 23.34
C ASN A 352 8.85 3.33 23.20
N LYS A 353 9.45 2.12 23.19
CA LYS A 353 10.90 1.89 23.09
C LYS A 353 11.41 1.62 21.68
N LEU A 354 10.55 1.64 20.66
CA LEU A 354 10.94 1.51 19.25
C LEU A 354 11.48 2.82 18.62
N SER A 355 11.72 3.87 19.41
CA SER A 355 12.23 5.15 18.89
C SER A 355 13.55 4.97 18.15
N LEU A 356 13.56 5.23 16.84
CA LEU A 356 14.80 5.25 16.08
C LEU A 356 14.95 6.49 15.21
N ARG A 357 14.81 7.66 15.83
CA ARG A 357 15.06 8.97 15.19
C ARG A 357 16.35 9.00 14.34
N SER A 358 17.42 8.38 14.82
CA SER A 358 18.69 8.26 14.08
C SER A 358 18.58 7.42 12.81
N PHE A 359 17.77 6.36 12.83
CA PHE A 359 17.48 5.57 11.62
C PHE A 359 16.63 6.34 10.62
N ASN A 360 15.76 7.27 11.04
CA ASN A 360 15.04 8.14 10.09
C ASN A 360 16.01 8.90 9.20
N ASN A 361 16.96 9.56 9.83
CA ASN A 361 17.87 10.47 9.15
C ASN A 361 18.74 9.68 8.18
N LEU A 362 19.23 8.51 8.62
CA LEU A 362 19.95 7.59 7.75
C LEU A 362 19.09 7.14 6.55
N HIS A 363 17.84 6.74 6.78
CA HIS A 363 16.94 6.31 5.70
C HIS A 363 16.63 7.44 4.72
N LEU A 364 16.38 8.67 5.20
CA LEU A 364 16.12 9.83 4.34
C LEU A 364 17.35 10.22 3.52
N GLN A 365 18.55 10.17 4.11
CA GLN A 365 19.82 10.37 3.40
C GLN A 365 20.01 9.29 2.33
N PHE A 366 19.73 8.02 2.67
CA PHE A 366 19.84 6.92 1.72
C PHE A 366 18.81 7.02 0.59
N ILE A 367 17.57 7.39 0.87
CA ILE A 367 16.54 7.67 -0.15
C ILE A 367 17.01 8.78 -1.09
N THR A 368 17.59 9.86 -0.55
CA THR A 368 18.13 10.97 -1.35
C THR A 368 19.26 10.49 -2.27
N LEU A 369 20.18 9.68 -1.75
CA LEU A 369 21.21 9.03 -2.55
C LEU A 369 20.61 8.13 -3.64
N CYS A 370 19.58 7.34 -3.30
CA CYS A 370 18.90 6.48 -4.27
C CYS A 370 18.21 7.27 -5.40
N LEU A 371 17.73 8.49 -5.18
CA LEU A 371 17.21 9.33 -6.26
C LEU A 371 18.31 9.65 -7.30
N LEU A 372 19.52 9.98 -6.84
CA LEU A 372 20.68 10.22 -7.71
C LEU A 372 21.10 8.93 -8.43
N LEU A 373 21.21 7.83 -7.69
CA LEU A 373 21.58 6.53 -8.25
C LEU A 373 20.56 6.03 -9.27
N ALA A 374 19.27 6.28 -9.06
CA ALA A 374 18.21 5.92 -10.00
C ALA A 374 18.34 6.69 -11.31
N ALA A 375 18.67 7.99 -11.27
CA ALA A 375 18.94 8.79 -12.47
C ALA A 375 20.17 8.28 -13.24
N VAL A 376 21.26 7.95 -12.54
CA VAL A 376 22.46 7.36 -13.15
C VAL A 376 22.14 5.99 -13.76
N ALA A 377 21.45 5.11 -13.03
CA ALA A 377 21.05 3.80 -13.52
C ALA A 377 20.14 3.91 -14.76
N LEU A 378 19.17 4.83 -14.75
CA LEU A 378 18.32 5.12 -15.90
C LEU A 378 19.14 5.53 -17.12
N PHE A 379 20.06 6.48 -16.96
CA PHE A 379 20.95 6.91 -18.04
C PHE A 379 21.76 5.74 -18.62
N LEU A 380 22.37 4.92 -17.75
CA LEU A 380 23.14 3.76 -18.17
C LEU A 380 22.28 2.70 -18.87
N TYR A 381 21.09 2.41 -18.37
CA TYR A 381 20.17 1.46 -18.99
C TYR A 381 19.71 1.93 -20.37
N LEU A 382 19.39 3.21 -20.53
CA LEU A 382 19.04 3.79 -21.82
C LEU A 382 20.23 3.79 -22.79
N LYS A 383 21.42 4.18 -22.32
CA LYS A 383 22.68 4.14 -23.10
C LYS A 383 22.98 2.74 -23.64
N HIS A 384 22.78 1.72 -22.81
CA HIS A 384 22.99 0.31 -23.18
C HIS A 384 21.74 -0.36 -23.76
N ARG A 385 20.69 0.39 -24.12
CA ARG A 385 19.42 -0.10 -24.71
C ARG A 385 18.74 -1.22 -23.89
N ARG A 386 18.90 -1.22 -22.57
CA ARG A 386 18.21 -2.13 -21.64
C ARG A 386 16.90 -1.50 -21.18
N PHE A 387 15.89 -1.56 -22.04
CA PHE A 387 14.62 -0.87 -21.82
C PHE A 387 13.77 -1.45 -20.67
N ILE A 388 13.89 -2.75 -20.38
CA ILE A 388 13.09 -3.41 -19.34
C ILE A 388 13.37 -2.85 -17.93
N PRO A 389 14.63 -2.80 -17.43
CA PRO A 389 14.93 -2.14 -16.17
C PRO A 389 14.57 -0.64 -16.13
N ALA A 390 14.76 0.08 -17.24
CA ALA A 390 14.38 1.49 -17.34
C ALA A 390 12.85 1.67 -17.22
N LEU A 391 12.07 0.80 -17.87
CA LEU A 391 10.62 0.79 -17.79
C LEU A 391 10.13 0.37 -16.41
N PHE A 392 10.85 -0.51 -15.71
CA PHE A 392 10.57 -0.84 -14.33
C PHE A 392 10.66 0.41 -13.44
N LEU A 393 11.75 1.18 -13.53
CA LEU A 393 11.86 2.46 -12.79
C LEU A 393 10.73 3.44 -13.18
N ALA A 394 10.43 3.59 -14.47
CA ALA A 394 9.34 4.46 -14.92
C ALA A 394 7.98 4.02 -14.33
N ALA A 395 7.71 2.72 -14.28
CA ALA A 395 6.49 2.18 -13.67
C ALA A 395 6.44 2.46 -12.16
N LEU A 396 7.58 2.38 -11.44
CA LEU A 396 7.65 2.75 -10.02
C LEU A 396 7.34 4.23 -9.79
N VAL A 397 7.87 5.12 -10.64
CA VAL A 397 7.61 6.57 -10.56
C VAL A 397 6.15 6.89 -10.84
N VAL A 398 5.57 6.29 -11.89
CA VAL A 398 4.14 6.43 -12.21
C VAL A 398 3.28 5.91 -11.06
N ALA A 399 3.61 4.74 -10.50
CA ALA A 399 2.87 4.18 -9.37
C ALA A 399 2.94 5.05 -8.11
N TYR A 400 4.10 5.63 -7.81
CA TYR A 400 4.27 6.54 -6.68
C TYR A 400 3.43 7.82 -6.87
N GLY A 401 3.48 8.42 -8.06
CA GLY A 401 2.68 9.60 -8.40
C GLY A 401 1.17 9.33 -8.34
N LEU A 402 0.71 8.20 -8.90
CA LEU A 402 -0.69 7.78 -8.81
C LEU A 402 -1.12 7.56 -7.36
N SER A 403 -0.31 6.86 -6.55
CA SER A 403 -0.60 6.66 -5.13
C SER A 403 -0.72 7.99 -4.39
N ALA A 404 0.21 8.93 -4.61
CA ALA A 404 0.16 10.25 -4.00
C ALA A 404 -1.10 11.04 -4.41
N PHE A 405 -1.47 11.00 -5.69
CA PHE A 405 -2.69 11.63 -6.20
C PHE A 405 -3.95 11.03 -5.57
N ILE A 406 -4.06 9.69 -5.54
CA ILE A 406 -5.21 8.97 -4.97
C ILE A 406 -5.37 9.30 -3.48
N THR A 407 -4.29 9.23 -2.71
CA THR A 407 -4.37 9.51 -1.27
C THR A 407 -4.61 10.98 -0.98
N ALA A 408 -4.09 11.89 -1.80
CA ALA A 408 -4.37 13.33 -1.67
C ALA A 408 -5.80 13.71 -2.07
N ALA A 409 -6.41 12.98 -3.01
CA ALA A 409 -7.79 13.19 -3.44
C ALA A 409 -8.82 12.62 -2.45
N LEU A 410 -8.47 11.54 -1.75
CA LEU A 410 -9.41 10.79 -0.90
C LEU A 410 -9.16 10.99 0.60
N SER A 411 -7.95 11.36 1.01
CA SER A 411 -7.53 11.43 2.42
C SER A 411 -6.65 12.66 2.68
N ILE A 412 -6.25 12.87 3.93
CA ILE A 412 -5.28 13.89 4.31
C ILE A 412 -3.88 13.54 3.79
N PRO A 413 -3.09 14.50 3.27
CA PRO A 413 -1.68 14.27 3.00
C PRO A 413 -0.96 13.80 4.26
N HIS A 414 -0.33 12.63 4.15
CA HIS A 414 0.11 11.90 5.33
C HIS A 414 1.37 11.07 5.04
N ASN A 415 2.32 11.06 5.99
CA ASN A 415 3.63 10.45 5.77
C ASN A 415 3.59 8.93 5.50
N ARG A 416 2.59 8.24 6.04
CA ARG A 416 2.37 6.80 5.85
C ARG A 416 2.28 6.41 4.37
N TYR A 417 1.63 7.25 3.56
CA TYR A 417 1.29 6.91 2.17
C TYR A 417 2.51 6.92 1.25
N GLY A 418 3.46 7.83 1.46
CA GLY A 418 4.77 7.79 0.79
C GLY A 418 5.63 6.65 1.32
N SER A 419 5.65 6.45 2.64
CA SER A 419 6.46 5.43 3.30
C SER A 419 6.15 4.00 2.84
N ARG A 420 4.88 3.62 2.63
CA ARG A 420 4.53 2.25 2.21
C ARG A 420 5.06 1.85 0.82
N LEU A 421 5.52 2.82 0.03
CA LEU A 421 6.05 2.61 -1.33
C LEU A 421 7.54 2.91 -1.48
N ILE A 422 8.09 3.81 -0.66
CA ILE A 422 9.42 4.38 -0.93
C ILE A 422 10.54 3.34 -0.97
N TRP A 423 10.40 2.21 -0.29
CA TRP A 423 11.38 1.12 -0.32
C TRP A 423 11.62 0.51 -1.72
N LEU A 424 10.68 0.69 -2.65
CA LEU A 424 10.83 0.25 -4.04
C LEU A 424 11.99 0.97 -4.75
N LEU A 425 12.30 2.20 -4.36
CA LEU A 425 13.41 2.98 -4.92
C LEU A 425 14.78 2.44 -4.47
N PRO A 426 15.06 2.25 -3.17
CA PRO A 426 16.22 1.48 -2.71
C PRO A 426 16.33 0.10 -3.35
N PHE A 427 15.23 -0.62 -3.48
CA PHE A 427 15.21 -1.94 -4.12
C PHE A 427 15.69 -1.87 -5.58
N PHE A 428 15.17 -0.92 -6.36
CA PHE A 428 15.64 -0.67 -7.72
C PHE A 428 17.14 -0.36 -7.75
N CYS A 429 17.62 0.55 -6.90
CA CYS A 429 19.01 0.99 -6.92
C CYS A 429 19.99 -0.14 -6.54
N LEU A 430 19.69 -0.88 -5.48
CA LEU A 430 20.51 -2.02 -5.05
C LEU A 430 20.56 -3.11 -6.12
N THR A 431 19.42 -3.37 -6.77
CA THR A 431 19.31 -4.33 -7.87
C THR A 431 20.10 -3.87 -9.09
N ALA A 432 20.01 -2.58 -9.46
CA ALA A 432 20.74 -2.01 -10.57
C ALA A 432 22.26 -2.09 -10.34
N ILE A 433 22.74 -1.76 -9.14
CA ILE A 433 24.15 -1.92 -8.76
C ILE A 433 24.61 -3.36 -8.96
N MET A 434 23.85 -4.32 -8.43
CA MET A 434 24.18 -5.75 -8.54
C MET A 434 24.20 -6.24 -10.00
N ASP A 435 23.22 -5.81 -10.79
CA ASP A 435 23.13 -6.10 -12.23
C ASP A 435 24.32 -5.53 -13.01
N PHE A 436 24.73 -4.28 -12.76
CA PHE A 436 25.93 -3.71 -13.40
C PHE A 436 27.22 -4.43 -12.98
N ILE A 437 27.38 -4.81 -11.70
CA ILE A 437 28.54 -5.57 -11.22
C ILE A 437 28.62 -6.92 -11.93
N GLN A 438 27.50 -7.65 -12.02
CA GLN A 438 27.49 -8.97 -12.65
C GLN A 438 27.76 -8.89 -14.15
N ASN A 439 27.24 -7.88 -14.85
CA ASN A 439 27.49 -7.73 -16.28
C ASN A 439 28.94 -7.38 -16.60
N ARG A 440 29.61 -6.55 -15.78
CA ARG A 440 31.05 -6.31 -15.94
C ARG A 440 31.87 -7.59 -15.82
N ARG A 441 31.55 -8.43 -14.83
CA ARG A 441 32.22 -9.74 -14.63
C ARG A 441 32.00 -10.74 -15.77
N ARG A 442 30.99 -10.55 -16.62
CA ARG A 442 30.76 -11.38 -17.82
C ARG A 442 31.52 -10.89 -19.05
N GLN A 443 32.00 -9.64 -19.02
CA GLN A 443 32.73 -9.01 -20.12
C GLN A 443 34.25 -9.04 -19.92
N THR A 444 34.70 -9.17 -18.67
CA THR A 444 36.08 -9.52 -18.28
C THR A 444 36.25 -11.02 -18.25
#